data_AF-A0A520FRP8-F1
#
_entry.id   AF-A0A520FRP8-F1
#
_cell.length_a   1.000
_cell.length_b   1.000
_cell.length_c   1.000
_cell.angle_alpha   90.00
_cell.angle_beta   90.00
_cell.angle_gamma   90.00
#
_symmetry.space_group_name_H-M   'P 1'
#
loop_
_entity.id
_entity.type
_entity.pdbx_description
1 polymer ?
#
loop_
_entity_poly.entity_id
_entity_poly.type
_entity_poly.pdbx_seq_one_letter_code
_entity_poly.pdbx_strand_id
1 'polypeptide(L)'
;MRISSWIRQHLAAVRALLVLTVITGIAYPLAVWAVALGPSLHEKAEGSIVEVNGQAVGSTLIGQLFTDADGNPHTRYFQSRPSAAGDGYDPTSTSASNLGPESIVDTPADPALVEAGMDSADAGFTASLLTTVCSRSQSVGQLEGVDGSRPFCTPGGVGAVLSVIGPRDARGNVVHPTTVVSVNEPCSADPATPFLRAYEGVKVECAVFGEDYAIGQIVPIRGDAPANPAVPADAVTASGSGLDPHISPAYADLQTARVAEARGITTDQVRAVVDDNTSGRGLGFLGEPTVNVLELNVALDQQYPVRG
;
A
#
# COMPACT_ATOMS: atom_id res chain seq x y z
N MET A 1 27.93 60.37 19.20
CA MET A 1 28.11 59.10 19.96
C MET A 1 28.59 58.02 19.00
N ARG A 2 29.75 57.41 19.25
CA ARG A 2 30.22 56.26 18.44
C ARG A 2 29.36 55.06 18.81
N ILE A 3 28.42 54.70 17.94
CA ILE A 3 27.64 53.46 18.09
C ILE A 3 28.63 52.30 18.20
N SER A 4 28.46 51.40 19.16
CA SER A 4 29.34 50.22 19.30
C SER A 4 29.29 49.38 18.02
N SER A 5 30.42 48.82 17.60
CA SER A 5 30.50 47.91 16.44
C SER A 5 29.46 46.78 16.54
N TRP A 6 29.23 46.30 17.75
CA TRP A 6 28.23 45.29 18.08
C TRP A 6 26.80 45.72 17.69
N ILE A 7 26.38 46.93 18.07
CA ILE A 7 25.04 47.46 17.74
C ILE A 7 24.88 47.62 16.22
N ARG A 8 25.90 48.10 15.51
CA ARG A 8 25.84 48.22 14.04
C ARG A 8 25.69 46.86 13.35
N GLN A 9 26.42 45.84 13.81
CA GLN A 9 26.32 44.48 13.28
C GLN A 9 24.92 43.90 13.50
N HIS A 10 24.35 44.08 14.69
CA HIS A 10 23.01 43.55 15.00
C HIS A 10 21.92 44.28 14.20
N LEU A 11 22.04 45.59 14.01
CA LEU A 11 21.13 46.34 13.14
C LEU A 11 21.25 45.93 11.67
N ALA A 12 22.46 45.66 11.18
CA ALA A 12 22.65 45.14 9.82
C ALA A 12 22.04 43.74 9.66
N ALA A 13 22.21 42.86 10.65
CA ALA A 13 21.63 41.53 10.67
C ALA A 13 20.09 41.58 10.69
N VAL A 14 19.49 42.43 11.54
CA VAL A 14 18.03 42.61 11.59
C VAL A 14 17.51 43.17 10.26
N ARG A 15 18.20 44.14 9.65
CA ARG A 15 17.81 44.66 8.33
C ARG A 15 17.87 43.57 7.26
N ALA A 16 18.95 42.79 7.23
CA ALA A 16 19.09 41.69 6.29
C ALA A 16 17.98 40.65 6.49
N LEU A 17 17.68 40.28 7.73
CA LEU A 17 16.57 39.40 8.08
C LEU A 17 15.24 39.95 7.56
N LEU A 18 14.91 41.22 7.86
CA LEU A 18 13.65 41.83 7.42
C LEU A 18 13.54 41.90 5.89
N VAL A 19 14.61 42.31 5.21
CA VAL A 19 14.64 42.38 3.75
C VAL A 19 14.46 40.98 3.13
N LEU A 20 15.17 39.98 3.64
CA LEU A 20 15.03 38.60 3.16
C LEU A 20 13.64 38.05 3.45
N THR A 21 13.06 38.30 4.63
CA THR A 21 11.68 37.89 4.94
C THR A 21 10.66 38.52 3.98
N VAL A 22 10.81 39.80 3.65
CA VAL A 22 9.91 40.44 2.66
C VAL A 22 10.12 39.83 1.28
N ILE A 23 11.37 39.59 0.87
CA ILE A 23 11.67 39.02 -0.44
C ILE A 23 11.15 37.57 -0.54
N THR A 24 11.49 36.69 0.40
CA THR A 24 11.19 35.25 0.31
C THR A 24 9.82 34.89 0.84
N GLY A 25 9.25 35.70 1.74
CA GLY A 25 7.94 35.45 2.36
C GLY A 25 6.78 36.22 1.72
N ILE A 26 7.05 37.29 0.97
CA ILE A 26 5.98 38.10 0.33
C ILE A 26 6.22 38.23 -1.18
N ALA A 27 7.34 38.84 -1.59
CA ALA A 27 7.57 39.16 -3.00
C ALA A 27 7.65 37.89 -3.87
N TYR A 28 8.37 36.87 -3.40
CA TYR A 28 8.53 35.60 -4.12
C TYR A 28 7.23 34.79 -4.21
N PRO A 29 6.48 34.50 -3.13
CA PRO A 29 5.20 33.79 -3.24
C PRO A 29 4.19 34.51 -4.11
N LEU A 30 4.08 35.85 -4.03
CA LEU A 30 3.19 36.63 -4.89
C LEU A 30 3.60 36.57 -6.37
N ALA A 31 4.90 36.59 -6.66
CA ALA A 31 5.39 36.44 -8.02
C ALA A 31 5.07 35.04 -8.58
N VAL A 32 5.29 33.97 -7.79
CA VAL A 32 4.93 32.59 -8.19
C VAL A 32 3.42 32.46 -8.42
N TRP A 33 2.59 32.98 -7.50
CA TRP A 33 1.14 32.99 -7.64
C TRP A 33 0.68 33.75 -8.89
N ALA A 34 1.24 34.93 -9.16
CA ALA A 34 0.90 35.70 -10.36
C ALA A 34 1.23 34.97 -11.66
N VAL A 35 2.36 34.25 -11.69
CA VAL A 35 2.73 33.40 -12.84
C VAL A 35 1.75 32.23 -12.99
N ALA A 36 1.30 31.66 -11.87
CA ALA A 36 0.37 30.53 -11.85
C ALA A 36 -1.03 30.88 -12.39
N LEU A 37 -1.44 32.15 -12.38
CA LEU A 37 -2.68 32.63 -13.02
C LEU A 37 -2.65 32.55 -14.55
N GLY A 38 -1.50 32.24 -15.15
CA GLY A 38 -1.37 32.05 -16.59
C GLY A 38 -2.25 30.90 -17.13
N PRO A 39 -2.78 31.01 -18.35
CA PRO A 39 -3.80 30.09 -18.88
C PRO A 39 -3.36 28.62 -18.98
N SER A 40 -2.06 28.33 -19.04
CA SER A 40 -1.53 26.95 -19.09
C SER A 40 -1.15 26.36 -17.72
N LEU A 41 -1.13 27.18 -16.67
CA LEU A 41 -0.72 26.79 -15.33
C LEU A 41 -1.87 26.85 -14.32
N HIS A 42 -2.91 27.62 -14.62
CA HIS A 42 -4.01 27.87 -13.70
C HIS A 42 -4.68 26.58 -13.22
N GLU A 43 -5.07 25.68 -14.13
CA GLU A 43 -5.69 24.41 -13.76
C GLU A 43 -4.80 23.56 -12.85
N LYS A 44 -3.49 23.56 -13.08
CA LYS A 44 -2.52 22.84 -12.25
C LYS A 44 -2.35 23.49 -10.88
N ALA A 45 -2.37 24.81 -10.83
CA ALA A 45 -2.26 25.60 -9.60
C ALA A 45 -3.50 25.48 -8.71
N GLU A 46 -4.68 25.32 -9.31
CA GLU A 46 -5.95 25.05 -8.62
C GLU A 46 -6.13 23.56 -8.24
N GLY A 47 -5.09 22.73 -8.42
CA GLY A 47 -5.07 21.35 -7.95
C GLY A 47 -5.48 20.29 -8.98
N SER A 48 -5.56 20.63 -10.27
CA SER A 48 -5.85 19.69 -11.36
C SER A 48 -7.16 18.91 -11.14
N ILE A 49 -8.22 19.64 -10.82
CA ILE A 49 -9.53 19.08 -10.46
C ILE A 49 -10.20 18.43 -11.67
N VAL A 50 -10.72 17.23 -11.47
CA VAL A 50 -11.56 16.50 -12.43
C VAL A 50 -13.02 16.78 -12.11
N GLU A 51 -13.78 17.26 -13.10
CA GLU A 51 -15.20 17.52 -12.98
C GLU A 51 -16.02 16.59 -13.88
N VAL A 52 -17.11 16.05 -13.34
CA VAL A 52 -18.10 15.26 -14.08
C VAL A 52 -19.47 15.91 -13.88
N ASN A 53 -20.13 16.29 -14.98
CA ASN A 53 -21.43 16.98 -14.95
C ASN A 53 -21.45 18.26 -14.08
N GLY A 54 -20.34 19.01 -14.05
CA GLY A 54 -20.20 20.23 -13.26
C GLY A 54 -19.99 20.00 -11.75
N GLN A 55 -19.74 18.75 -11.34
CA GLN A 55 -19.38 18.40 -9.98
C GLN A 55 -17.91 17.96 -9.92
N ALA A 56 -17.14 18.55 -9.00
CA ALA A 56 -15.79 18.10 -8.72
C ALA A 56 -15.81 16.69 -8.11
N VAL A 57 -15.19 15.73 -8.81
CA VAL A 57 -15.11 14.33 -8.39
C VAL A 57 -13.73 13.95 -7.85
N GLY A 58 -12.73 14.80 -8.03
CA GLY A 58 -11.39 14.55 -7.50
C GLY A 58 -10.31 15.41 -8.15
N SER A 59 -9.06 14.99 -7.98
CA SER A 59 -7.89 15.57 -8.66
C SER A 59 -7.16 14.47 -9.41
N THR A 60 -6.60 14.79 -10.58
CA THR A 60 -5.73 13.85 -11.32
C THR A 60 -4.47 13.47 -10.54
N LEU A 61 -4.14 14.21 -9.48
CA LEU A 61 -2.95 14.01 -8.65
C LEU A 61 -3.21 13.22 -7.36
N ILE A 62 -4.48 12.92 -7.04
CA ILE A 62 -4.86 12.30 -5.76
C ILE A 62 -5.67 11.04 -6.03
N GLY A 63 -5.15 9.91 -5.57
CA GLY A 63 -5.85 8.63 -5.63
C GLY A 63 -7.05 8.57 -4.70
N GLN A 64 -7.96 7.65 -4.98
CA GLN A 64 -9.20 7.47 -4.23
C GLN A 64 -9.44 6.00 -3.93
N LEU A 65 -10.24 5.76 -2.90
CA LEU A 65 -10.76 4.44 -2.58
C LEU A 65 -12.02 4.19 -3.40
N PHE A 66 -12.08 3.05 -4.08
CA PHE A 66 -13.23 2.63 -4.90
C PHE A 66 -13.98 1.46 -4.25
N THR A 67 -14.44 1.67 -3.02
CA THR A 67 -15.16 0.68 -2.21
C THR A 67 -16.59 1.14 -1.89
N ASP A 68 -17.46 0.18 -1.58
CA ASP A 68 -18.79 0.45 -1.04
C ASP A 68 -18.75 0.83 0.46
N ALA A 69 -19.93 1.03 1.05
CA ALA A 69 -20.09 1.43 2.44
C ALA A 69 -19.58 0.39 3.45
N ASP A 70 -19.50 -0.88 3.04
CA ASP A 70 -19.00 -1.98 3.86
C ASP A 70 -17.49 -2.20 3.65
N GLY A 71 -16.85 -1.37 2.82
CA GLY A 71 -15.43 -1.45 2.49
C GLY A 71 -15.09 -2.49 1.41
N ASN A 72 -16.09 -3.09 0.76
CA ASN A 72 -15.84 -4.05 -0.32
C ASN A 72 -15.51 -3.31 -1.63
N PRO A 73 -14.60 -3.83 -2.46
CA PRO A 73 -14.23 -3.21 -3.71
C PRO A 73 -15.41 -3.14 -4.69
N HIS A 74 -15.66 -1.97 -5.27
CA HIS A 74 -16.65 -1.82 -6.32
C HIS A 74 -16.27 -2.61 -7.58
N THR A 75 -17.12 -3.55 -7.97
CA THR A 75 -16.89 -4.45 -9.11
C THR A 75 -16.80 -3.74 -10.46
N ARG A 76 -17.42 -2.57 -10.62
CA ARG A 76 -17.42 -1.77 -11.86
C ARG A 76 -16.23 -0.81 -12.02
N TYR A 77 -15.43 -0.64 -10.97
CA TYR A 77 -14.32 0.32 -10.96
C TYR A 77 -12.98 -0.39 -10.83
N PHE A 78 -11.97 0.22 -11.44
CA PHE A 78 -10.58 -0.10 -11.18
C PHE A 78 -10.23 0.30 -9.75
N GLN A 79 -9.51 -0.59 -9.08
CA GLN A 79 -9.03 -0.46 -7.73
C GLN A 79 -7.64 0.15 -7.74
N SER A 80 -7.47 1.15 -6.87
CA SER A 80 -6.19 1.80 -6.64
C SER A 80 -5.25 0.89 -5.85
N ARG A 81 -4.02 1.36 -5.64
CA ARG A 81 -3.07 0.70 -4.74
C ARG A 81 -3.58 0.74 -3.30
N PRO A 82 -3.09 -0.12 -2.41
CA PRO A 82 -3.33 0.06 -0.98
C PRO A 82 -2.81 1.43 -0.49
N SER A 83 -3.55 2.05 0.43
CA SER A 83 -3.15 3.30 1.09
C SER A 83 -2.85 3.06 2.56
N ALA A 84 -1.93 3.85 3.11
CA ALA A 84 -1.66 3.96 4.54
C ALA A 84 -2.03 5.36 5.09
N ALA A 85 -2.69 6.20 4.28
CA ALA A 85 -3.08 7.55 4.68
C ALA A 85 -4.46 7.53 5.36
N GLY A 86 -4.51 7.84 6.67
CA GLY A 86 -5.73 7.84 7.48
C GLY A 86 -6.55 6.57 7.31
N ASP A 87 -7.86 6.74 7.08
CA ASP A 87 -8.82 5.64 6.84
C ASP A 87 -8.82 5.12 5.39
N GLY A 88 -7.74 5.38 4.65
CA GLY A 88 -7.58 5.01 3.24
C GLY A 88 -7.76 6.21 2.32
N TYR A 89 -6.65 6.69 1.76
CA TYR A 89 -6.61 7.85 0.85
C TYR A 89 -7.05 9.18 1.48
N ASP A 90 -6.86 9.36 2.80
CA ASP A 90 -7.16 10.62 3.49
C ASP A 90 -6.09 11.72 3.21
N PRO A 91 -6.44 12.82 2.51
CA PRO A 91 -5.50 13.88 2.19
C PRO A 91 -5.07 14.74 3.39
N THR A 92 -5.75 14.61 4.52
CA THR A 92 -5.39 15.28 5.78
C THR A 92 -4.40 14.49 6.63
N SER A 93 -4.18 13.21 6.29
CA SER A 93 -3.34 12.26 7.02
C SER A 93 -2.39 11.50 6.08
N THR A 94 -1.69 12.24 5.22
CA THR A 94 -0.79 11.66 4.21
C THR A 94 0.37 10.91 4.87
N SER A 95 0.50 9.62 4.62
CA SER A 95 1.59 8.82 5.19
C SER A 95 1.88 7.54 4.42
N ALA A 96 3.06 6.96 4.69
CA ALA A 96 3.46 5.63 4.25
C ALA A 96 3.31 4.63 5.40
N SER A 97 3.25 3.33 5.07
CA SER A 97 3.22 2.25 6.07
C SER A 97 4.47 2.19 6.94
N ASN A 98 5.63 2.63 6.43
CA ASN A 98 6.94 2.61 7.11
C ASN A 98 7.37 1.24 7.66
N LEU A 99 6.78 0.14 7.18
CA LEU A 99 7.20 -1.21 7.52
C LEU A 99 8.44 -1.59 6.70
N GLY A 100 9.48 -2.06 7.38
CA GLY A 100 10.71 -2.53 6.75
C GLY A 100 10.58 -3.96 6.20
N PRO A 101 11.51 -4.41 5.34
CA PRO A 101 11.50 -5.76 4.76
C PRO A 101 11.65 -6.88 5.80
N GLU A 102 12.21 -6.59 6.97
CA GLU A 102 12.34 -7.53 8.10
C GLU A 102 11.06 -7.62 8.95
N SER A 103 10.01 -6.85 8.62
CA SER A 103 8.69 -6.99 9.24
C SER A 103 8.01 -8.26 8.69
N ILE A 104 8.37 -9.40 9.26
CA ILE A 104 7.89 -10.71 8.83
C ILE A 104 7.15 -11.48 9.93
N VAL A 105 7.16 -11.02 11.18
CA VAL A 105 6.47 -11.68 12.31
C VAL A 105 5.28 -10.83 12.76
N ASP A 106 4.11 -11.46 12.89
CA ASP A 106 2.88 -10.82 13.35
C ASP A 106 2.84 -10.68 14.87
N THR A 107 2.12 -9.68 15.37
CA THR A 107 1.73 -9.60 16.77
C THR A 107 0.34 -10.25 16.91
N PRO A 108 0.18 -11.35 17.67
CA PRO A 108 -1.10 -12.04 17.80
C PRO A 108 -2.11 -11.24 18.63
N ALA A 109 -3.40 -11.41 18.32
CA ALA A 109 -4.50 -10.92 19.15
C ALA A 109 -4.54 -11.65 20.50
N ASP A 110 -5.00 -10.97 21.55
CA ASP A 110 -5.37 -11.62 22.82
C ASP A 110 -6.60 -12.52 22.61
N PRO A 111 -6.48 -13.86 22.74
CA PRO A 111 -7.58 -14.78 22.50
C PRO A 111 -8.74 -14.56 23.48
N ALA A 112 -8.49 -14.11 24.71
CA ALA A 112 -9.55 -13.86 25.68
C ALA A 112 -10.43 -12.67 25.25
N LEU A 113 -9.84 -11.66 24.60
CA LEU A 113 -10.57 -10.51 24.06
C LEU A 113 -11.35 -10.88 22.80
N VAL A 114 -10.76 -11.69 21.93
CA VAL A 114 -11.45 -12.20 20.73
C VAL A 114 -12.62 -13.11 21.12
N GLU A 115 -12.46 -14.01 22.10
CA GLU A 115 -13.55 -14.85 22.63
C GLU A 115 -14.65 -14.01 23.30
N ALA A 116 -14.30 -12.86 23.87
CA ALA A 116 -15.26 -11.88 24.39
C ALA A 116 -15.98 -11.07 23.30
N GLY A 117 -15.68 -11.32 22.02
CA GLY A 117 -16.32 -10.69 20.86
C GLY A 117 -15.68 -9.38 20.41
N MET A 118 -14.45 -9.07 20.84
CA MET A 118 -13.70 -7.94 20.29
C MET A 118 -13.08 -8.32 18.95
N ASP A 119 -13.03 -7.36 18.03
CA ASP A 119 -12.31 -7.52 16.77
C ASP A 119 -10.81 -7.73 17.03
N SER A 120 -10.15 -8.50 16.16
CA SER A 120 -8.75 -8.89 16.35
C SER A 120 -7.81 -7.68 16.50
N ALA A 121 -8.08 -6.59 15.79
CA ALA A 121 -7.30 -5.35 15.89
C ALA A 121 -7.41 -4.70 17.28
N ASP A 122 -8.63 -4.62 17.84
CA ASP A 122 -8.87 -4.11 19.19
C ASP A 122 -8.31 -5.06 20.27
N ALA A 123 -8.25 -6.34 19.96
CA ALA A 123 -7.57 -7.36 20.77
C ALA A 123 -6.03 -7.32 20.62
N GLY A 124 -5.46 -6.34 19.93
CA GLY A 124 -4.01 -6.10 19.86
C GLY A 124 -3.28 -6.78 18.70
N PHE A 125 -4.01 -7.39 17.75
CA PHE A 125 -3.39 -7.94 16.55
C PHE A 125 -2.73 -6.85 15.72
N THR A 126 -1.49 -7.08 15.30
CA THR A 126 -0.81 -6.24 14.31
C THR A 126 -0.14 -7.13 13.28
N ALA A 127 -0.58 -7.02 12.03
CA ALA A 127 0.04 -7.76 10.93
C ALA A 127 1.42 -7.19 10.59
N SER A 128 2.36 -8.08 10.30
CA SER A 128 3.63 -7.77 9.66
C SER A 128 3.44 -7.33 8.21
N LEU A 129 4.50 -6.77 7.60
CA LEU A 129 4.50 -6.48 6.17
C LEU A 129 4.27 -7.76 5.35
N LEU A 130 4.89 -8.88 5.74
CA LEU A 130 4.73 -10.14 5.03
C LEU A 130 3.27 -10.61 5.04
N THR A 131 2.63 -10.66 6.21
CA THR A 131 1.21 -11.04 6.31
C THR A 131 0.30 -10.06 5.58
N THR A 132 0.60 -8.75 5.64
CA THR A 132 -0.14 -7.72 4.88
C THR A 132 -0.07 -7.96 3.37
N VAL A 133 1.10 -8.33 2.85
CA VAL A 133 1.30 -8.64 1.43
C VAL A 133 0.58 -9.93 1.04
N CYS A 134 0.67 -10.96 1.89
CA CYS A 134 0.02 -12.25 1.65
C CYS A 134 -1.51 -12.12 1.61
N SER A 135 -2.10 -11.40 2.56
CA SER A 135 -3.55 -11.27 2.68
C SER A 135 -4.11 -10.46 1.52
N ARG A 136 -3.46 -9.35 1.17
CA ARG A 136 -3.83 -8.54 -0.01
C ARG A 136 -3.72 -9.33 -1.31
N SER A 137 -2.66 -10.12 -1.48
CA SER A 137 -2.49 -10.94 -2.68
C SER A 137 -3.59 -11.98 -2.81
N GLN A 138 -3.96 -12.62 -1.70
CA GLN A 138 -5.06 -13.58 -1.68
C GLN A 138 -6.39 -12.88 -2.00
N SER A 139 -6.70 -11.74 -1.39
CA SER A 139 -7.93 -11.00 -1.65
C SER A 139 -8.03 -10.50 -3.10
N VAL A 140 -6.93 -9.99 -3.66
CA VAL A 140 -6.89 -9.58 -5.08
C VAL A 140 -7.05 -10.79 -5.99
N GLY A 141 -6.39 -11.90 -5.68
CA GLY A 141 -6.55 -13.15 -6.43
C GLY A 141 -7.99 -13.65 -6.45
N GLN A 142 -8.66 -13.61 -5.30
CA GLN A 142 -10.08 -13.96 -5.19
C GLN A 142 -10.98 -12.99 -5.96
N LEU A 143 -10.73 -11.68 -5.87
CA LEU A 143 -11.53 -10.66 -6.56
C LEU A 143 -11.42 -10.77 -8.09
N GLU A 144 -10.21 -10.98 -8.60
CA GLU A 144 -9.94 -10.99 -10.04
C GLU A 144 -9.98 -12.40 -10.65
N GLY A 145 -10.23 -13.44 -9.85
CA GLY A 145 -10.31 -14.83 -10.31
C GLY A 145 -8.97 -15.41 -10.77
N VAL A 146 -7.86 -14.96 -10.18
CA VAL A 146 -6.49 -15.40 -10.50
C VAL A 146 -5.80 -16.08 -9.32
N ASP A 147 -4.65 -16.70 -9.57
CA ASP A 147 -3.82 -17.25 -8.49
C ASP A 147 -3.25 -16.13 -7.60
N GLY A 148 -3.77 -16.02 -6.37
CA GLY A 148 -3.30 -15.09 -5.36
C GLY A 148 -2.07 -15.57 -4.59
N SER A 149 -1.55 -16.77 -4.85
CA SER A 149 -0.43 -17.36 -4.13
C SER A 149 0.86 -16.56 -4.32
N ARG A 150 1.68 -16.52 -3.26
CA ARG A 150 2.97 -15.83 -3.26
C ARG A 150 4.03 -16.64 -2.54
N PRO A 151 5.31 -16.52 -2.95
CA PRO A 151 6.42 -17.04 -2.17
C PRO A 151 6.33 -16.50 -0.74
N PHE A 152 6.54 -17.37 0.25
CA PHE A 152 6.50 -17.05 1.68
C PHE A 152 5.11 -16.75 2.27
N CYS A 153 4.03 -17.08 1.56
CA CYS A 153 2.68 -17.02 2.10
C CYS A 153 2.13 -18.42 2.35
N THR A 154 1.35 -18.59 3.42
CA THR A 154 0.57 -19.80 3.66
C THR A 154 -0.65 -19.82 2.74
N PRO A 155 -1.30 -20.98 2.55
CA PRO A 155 -2.60 -21.04 1.87
C PRO A 155 -3.69 -20.20 2.56
N GLY A 156 -3.54 -19.91 3.85
CA GLY A 156 -4.44 -19.05 4.63
C GLY A 156 -4.20 -17.54 4.41
N GLY A 157 -3.27 -17.14 3.55
CA GLY A 157 -3.04 -15.73 3.24
C GLY A 157 -2.24 -14.97 4.29
N VAL A 158 -1.53 -15.65 5.19
CA VAL A 158 -0.60 -15.02 6.14
C VAL A 158 0.85 -15.37 5.81
N GLY A 159 1.81 -14.72 6.45
CA GLY A 159 3.24 -15.04 6.25
C GLY A 159 3.58 -16.44 6.72
N ALA A 160 4.26 -17.23 5.89
CA ALA A 160 4.76 -18.55 6.24
C ALA A 160 6.08 -18.41 7.03
N VAL A 161 5.99 -18.24 8.35
CA VAL A 161 7.17 -17.97 9.19
C VAL A 161 7.22 -18.94 10.38
N LEU A 162 8.42 -19.50 10.58
CA LEU A 162 8.72 -20.36 11.71
C LEU A 162 9.68 -19.69 12.68
N SER A 163 9.54 -19.98 13.96
CA SER A 163 10.59 -19.82 14.96
C SER A 163 11.24 -21.18 15.22
N VAL A 164 12.51 -21.32 14.83
CA VAL A 164 13.29 -22.56 14.95
C VAL A 164 14.21 -22.44 16.16
N ILE A 165 14.05 -23.30 17.16
CA ILE A 165 14.82 -23.26 18.41
C ILE A 165 15.72 -24.49 18.47
N GLY A 166 16.99 -24.29 18.85
CA GLY A 166 17.98 -25.35 19.01
C GLY A 166 19.41 -24.80 19.20
N PRO A 167 20.42 -25.66 19.38
CA PRO A 167 21.82 -25.26 19.40
C PRO A 167 22.21 -24.49 18.12
N ARG A 168 23.01 -23.44 18.31
CA ARG A 168 23.45 -22.55 17.23
C ARG A 168 24.92 -22.76 16.89
N ASP A 169 25.26 -22.58 15.61
CA ASP A 169 26.64 -22.48 15.15
C ASP A 169 27.26 -21.11 15.46
N ALA A 170 28.54 -20.93 15.08
CA ALA A 170 29.26 -19.68 15.25
C ALA A 170 28.70 -18.50 14.41
N ARG A 171 27.80 -18.76 13.46
CA ARG A 171 27.11 -17.75 12.64
C ARG A 171 25.71 -17.43 13.16
N GLY A 172 25.28 -18.10 14.23
CA GLY A 172 23.96 -17.94 14.83
C GLY A 172 22.87 -18.80 14.20
N ASN A 173 23.18 -19.69 13.25
CA ASN A 173 22.19 -20.58 12.65
C ASN A 173 21.90 -21.77 13.56
N VAL A 174 20.63 -22.16 13.67
CA VAL A 174 20.24 -23.38 14.37
C VAL A 174 20.65 -24.59 13.53
N VAL A 175 21.45 -25.50 14.11
CA VAL A 175 22.00 -26.67 13.40
C VAL A 175 21.25 -27.97 13.69
N HIS A 176 20.61 -28.05 14.84
CA HIS A 176 19.80 -29.20 15.25
C HIS A 176 18.52 -28.68 15.88
N PRO A 177 17.45 -28.42 15.09
CA PRO A 177 16.19 -27.98 15.64
C PRO A 177 15.69 -28.94 16.72
N THR A 178 15.23 -28.39 17.83
CA THR A 178 14.58 -29.12 18.93
C THR A 178 13.11 -28.77 19.05
N THR A 179 12.76 -27.52 18.72
CA THR A 179 11.39 -27.01 18.72
C THR A 179 11.20 -26.11 17.51
N VAL A 180 10.07 -26.26 16.83
CA VAL A 180 9.74 -25.45 15.65
C VAL A 180 8.30 -24.98 15.78
N VAL A 181 8.09 -23.66 15.73
CA VAL A 181 6.78 -23.04 16.00
C VAL A 181 6.36 -22.21 14.80
N SER A 182 5.11 -22.38 14.34
CA SER A 182 4.45 -21.47 13.38
C SER A 182 4.03 -20.19 14.10
N VAL A 183 4.63 -19.06 13.76
CA VAL A 183 4.46 -17.80 14.53
C VAL A 183 3.43 -16.82 13.97
N ASN A 184 3.13 -16.89 12.67
CA ASN A 184 2.16 -15.97 12.02
C ASN A 184 0.80 -16.61 11.75
N GLU A 185 0.77 -17.94 11.68
CA GLU A 185 -0.47 -18.70 11.52
C GLU A 185 -0.69 -19.48 12.82
N PRO A 186 -1.23 -18.83 13.88
CA PRO A 186 -1.68 -19.56 15.05
C PRO A 186 -2.81 -20.49 14.59
N CYS A 187 -2.75 -21.74 15.03
CA CYS A 187 -3.71 -22.74 14.59
C CYS A 187 -5.07 -22.48 15.25
N SER A 188 -5.93 -21.76 14.54
CA SER A 188 -7.20 -21.23 15.03
C SER A 188 -8.41 -22.15 14.78
N ALA A 189 -8.21 -23.37 14.24
CA ALA A 189 -9.26 -24.35 14.00
C ALA A 189 -8.83 -25.78 14.40
N ASP A 190 -9.81 -26.62 14.76
CA ASP A 190 -9.62 -28.05 15.07
C ASP A 190 -9.82 -28.91 13.81
N PRO A 191 -8.82 -29.73 13.39
CA PRO A 191 -7.51 -29.89 14.01
C PRO A 191 -6.54 -28.78 13.64
N ALA A 192 -5.85 -28.30 14.66
CA ALA A 192 -4.82 -27.27 14.60
C ALA A 192 -3.63 -27.76 13.77
N THR A 193 -3.71 -27.55 12.46
CA THR A 193 -2.71 -28.02 11.50
C THR A 193 -1.91 -26.83 10.98
N PRO A 194 -0.64 -26.68 11.37
CA PRO A 194 0.20 -25.63 10.82
C PRO A 194 0.40 -25.86 9.31
N PHE A 195 0.67 -24.78 8.56
CA PHE A 195 0.95 -24.85 7.12
C PHE A 195 2.05 -25.86 6.73
N LEU A 196 2.96 -26.17 7.66
CA LEU A 196 4.00 -27.18 7.49
C LEU A 196 3.91 -28.22 8.60
N ARG A 197 3.88 -29.52 8.28
CA ARG A 197 3.78 -30.58 9.30
C ARG A 197 5.07 -30.80 10.11
N ALA A 198 6.22 -30.66 9.46
CA ALA A 198 7.53 -30.84 10.07
C ALA A 198 8.60 -30.04 9.32
N TYR A 199 9.61 -29.57 10.05
CA TYR A 199 10.78 -28.87 9.54
C TYR A 199 12.04 -29.57 10.02
N GLU A 200 12.91 -29.99 9.10
CA GLU A 200 14.16 -30.73 9.41
C GLU A 200 13.96 -31.94 10.36
N GLY A 201 12.82 -32.62 10.23
CA GLY A 201 12.47 -33.80 11.04
C GLY A 201 11.81 -33.49 12.39
N VAL A 202 11.66 -32.21 12.77
CA VAL A 202 10.94 -31.77 13.96
C VAL A 202 9.51 -31.39 13.59
N LYS A 203 8.53 -31.85 14.37
CA LYS A 203 7.13 -31.47 14.19
C LYS A 203 6.97 -29.96 14.39
N VAL A 204 6.23 -29.30 13.50
CA VAL A 204 5.88 -27.89 13.70
C VAL A 204 4.71 -27.81 14.66
N GLU A 205 4.83 -26.94 15.64
CA GLU A 205 3.83 -26.65 16.65
C GLU A 205 3.21 -25.27 16.39
N CYS A 206 2.04 -25.04 16.97
CA CYS A 206 1.32 -23.79 16.84
C CYS A 206 1.81 -22.82 17.91
N ALA A 207 1.98 -21.54 17.56
CA ALA A 207 2.29 -20.52 18.56
C ALA A 207 1.19 -20.44 19.63
N VAL A 208 1.63 -20.37 20.89
CA VAL A 208 0.81 -20.13 22.07
C VAL A 208 0.87 -18.63 22.39
N PHE A 209 -0.29 -18.03 22.59
CA PHE A 209 -0.37 -16.63 22.96
C PHE A 209 0.38 -16.35 24.27
N GLY A 210 1.15 -15.25 24.30
CA GLY A 210 1.92 -14.82 25.46
C GLY A 210 3.31 -15.45 25.60
N GLU A 211 3.67 -16.44 24.77
CA GLU A 211 5.03 -16.97 24.73
C GLU A 211 5.94 -16.12 23.82
N ASP A 212 7.21 -16.00 24.21
CA ASP A 212 8.24 -15.30 23.43
C ASP A 212 8.97 -16.27 22.51
N TYR A 213 8.70 -16.17 21.22
CA TYR A 213 9.36 -16.96 20.17
C TYR A 213 10.55 -16.25 19.52
N ALA A 214 10.94 -15.05 19.99
CA ALA A 214 12.11 -14.32 19.47
C ALA A 214 13.45 -15.00 19.83
N ILE A 215 13.43 -15.95 20.78
CA ILE A 215 14.61 -16.76 21.13
C ILE A 215 15.05 -17.69 19.97
N GLY A 216 14.12 -18.05 19.08
CA GLY A 216 14.38 -18.90 17.94
C GLY A 216 15.00 -18.15 16.77
N GLN A 217 15.54 -18.89 15.80
CA GLN A 217 15.86 -18.34 14.49
C GLN A 217 14.56 -18.17 13.73
N ILE A 218 14.25 -16.94 13.35
CA ILE A 218 13.09 -16.65 12.50
C ILE A 218 13.42 -17.07 11.07
N VAL A 219 12.64 -18.00 10.53
CA VAL A 219 12.86 -18.59 9.20
C VAL A 219 11.58 -18.41 8.37
N PRO A 220 11.58 -17.52 7.35
CA PRO A 220 10.51 -17.47 6.38
C PRO A 220 10.60 -18.68 5.43
N ILE A 221 9.49 -19.37 5.25
CA ILE A 221 9.40 -20.62 4.50
C ILE A 221 8.88 -20.34 3.10
N ARG A 222 9.72 -20.61 2.10
CA ARG A 222 9.31 -20.50 0.70
C ARG A 222 8.40 -21.66 0.33
N GLY A 223 7.13 -21.36 0.05
CA GLY A 223 6.17 -22.32 -0.51
C GLY A 223 6.42 -22.67 -1.98
N ASP A 224 5.45 -23.32 -2.60
CA ASP A 224 5.45 -23.79 -4.00
C ASP A 224 4.88 -22.78 -5.00
N ALA A 225 4.45 -21.61 -4.52
CA ALA A 225 3.97 -20.52 -5.35
C ALA A 225 4.98 -20.14 -6.47
N PRO A 226 4.48 -19.70 -7.64
CA PRO A 226 5.33 -19.28 -8.76
C PRO A 226 6.33 -18.19 -8.35
N ALA A 227 7.51 -18.19 -8.98
CA ALA A 227 8.52 -17.15 -8.75
C ALA A 227 8.03 -15.76 -9.18
N ASN A 228 7.12 -15.71 -10.16
CA ASN A 228 6.45 -14.51 -10.61
C ASN A 228 4.94 -14.65 -10.30
N PRO A 229 4.45 -14.07 -9.19
CA PRO A 229 3.03 -14.12 -8.84
C PRO A 229 2.14 -13.47 -9.90
N ALA A 230 0.91 -13.98 -10.08
CA ALA A 230 -0.05 -13.39 -11.01
C ALA A 230 -0.50 -12.00 -10.55
N VAL A 231 -0.65 -11.80 -9.24
CA VAL A 231 -0.97 -10.50 -8.64
C VAL A 231 0.27 -9.59 -8.64
N PRO A 232 0.26 -8.43 -9.31
CA PRO A 232 1.40 -7.51 -9.38
C PRO A 232 1.83 -6.93 -8.03
N ALA A 233 3.04 -6.38 -7.96
CA ALA A 233 3.61 -5.87 -6.71
C ALA A 233 2.91 -4.60 -6.18
N ASP A 234 2.48 -3.71 -7.08
CA ASP A 234 1.77 -2.48 -6.74
C ASP A 234 0.34 -2.73 -6.20
N ALA A 235 -0.27 -3.87 -6.54
CA ALA A 235 -1.56 -4.30 -5.99
C ALA A 235 -1.52 -4.60 -4.49
N VAL A 236 -0.34 -4.98 -3.95
CA VAL A 236 -0.19 -5.40 -2.55
C VAL A 236 0.65 -4.43 -1.72
N THR A 237 1.47 -3.60 -2.38
CA THR A 237 2.35 -2.62 -1.71
C THR A 237 1.73 -1.23 -1.68
N ALA A 238 1.68 -0.67 -0.47
CA ALA A 238 1.22 0.71 -0.29
C ALA A 238 2.20 1.72 -0.90
N SER A 239 1.68 2.87 -1.32
CA SER A 239 2.50 3.96 -1.85
C SER A 239 3.20 4.76 -0.75
N GLY A 240 4.25 5.50 -1.12
CA GLY A 240 5.01 6.34 -0.18
C GLY A 240 4.27 7.61 0.26
N SER A 241 3.30 8.09 -0.53
CA SER A 241 2.47 9.24 -0.17
C SER A 241 1.17 8.83 0.55
N GLY A 242 0.72 7.59 0.34
CA GLY A 242 -0.62 7.13 0.70
C GLY A 242 -1.72 7.69 -0.22
N LEU A 243 -1.40 8.53 -1.21
CA LEU A 243 -2.35 9.18 -2.11
C LEU A 243 -2.07 8.92 -3.59
N ASP A 244 -1.31 7.88 -3.92
CA ASP A 244 -0.90 7.58 -5.30
C ASP A 244 -2.12 7.36 -6.21
N PRO A 245 -2.34 8.20 -7.24
CA PRO A 245 -3.43 8.03 -8.20
C PRO A 245 -3.12 6.98 -9.27
N HIS A 246 -1.89 6.44 -9.28
CA HIS A 246 -1.43 5.57 -10.34
C HIS A 246 -1.35 4.09 -9.93
N ILE A 247 -1.63 3.23 -10.91
CA ILE A 247 -1.30 1.80 -10.88
C ILE A 247 -0.43 1.45 -12.09
N SER A 248 0.24 0.30 -12.03
CA SER A 248 0.96 -0.26 -13.16
C SER A 248 -0.01 -0.76 -14.23
N PRO A 249 0.38 -0.77 -15.52
CA PRO A 249 -0.42 -1.38 -16.58
C PRO A 249 -0.70 -2.86 -16.33
N ALA A 250 0.20 -3.58 -15.66
CA ALA A 250 -0.02 -4.99 -15.30
C ALA A 250 -1.17 -5.13 -14.28
N TYR A 251 -1.25 -4.23 -13.30
CA TYR A 251 -2.35 -4.26 -12.34
C TYR A 251 -3.66 -3.77 -12.96
N ALA A 252 -3.61 -2.82 -13.89
CA ALA A 252 -4.78 -2.47 -14.69
C ALA A 252 -5.27 -3.68 -15.52
N ASP A 253 -4.40 -4.34 -16.28
CA ASP A 253 -4.78 -5.49 -17.12
C ASP A 253 -5.40 -6.63 -16.30
N LEU A 254 -4.89 -6.88 -15.09
CA LEU A 254 -5.43 -7.89 -14.17
C LEU A 254 -6.93 -7.69 -13.88
N GLN A 255 -7.37 -6.44 -13.78
CA GLN A 255 -8.75 -6.08 -13.40
C GLN A 255 -9.71 -5.99 -14.60
N THR A 256 -9.19 -6.09 -15.83
CA THR A 256 -9.98 -5.85 -17.05
C THR A 256 -11.16 -6.80 -17.19
N ALA A 257 -10.99 -8.08 -16.82
CA ALA A 257 -12.03 -9.10 -16.93
C ALA A 257 -13.25 -8.76 -16.05
N ARG A 258 -13.00 -8.46 -14.77
CA ARG A 258 -14.05 -8.07 -13.82
C ARG A 258 -14.78 -6.81 -14.26
N VAL A 259 -14.04 -5.77 -14.66
CA VAL A 259 -14.65 -4.50 -15.07
C VAL A 259 -15.45 -4.67 -16.37
N ALA A 260 -14.96 -5.47 -17.33
CA ALA A 260 -15.68 -5.78 -18.56
C ALA A 260 -17.00 -6.48 -18.28
N GLU A 261 -16.99 -7.50 -17.41
CA GLU A 261 -18.19 -8.23 -16.99
C GLU A 261 -19.20 -7.30 -16.31
N ALA A 262 -18.75 -6.50 -15.32
CA ALA A 262 -19.61 -5.59 -14.58
C ALA A 262 -20.26 -4.51 -15.46
N ARG A 263 -19.64 -4.16 -16.59
CA ARG A 263 -20.13 -3.15 -17.55
C ARG A 263 -20.84 -3.75 -18.77
N GLY A 264 -20.82 -5.08 -18.94
CA GLY A 264 -21.39 -5.75 -20.11
C GLY A 264 -20.68 -5.41 -21.43
N ILE A 265 -19.36 -5.19 -21.37
CA ILE A 265 -18.52 -4.89 -22.53
C ILE A 265 -17.41 -5.93 -22.68
N THR A 266 -16.65 -5.88 -23.78
CA THR A 266 -15.53 -6.82 -24.00
C THR A 266 -14.28 -6.37 -23.25
N THR A 267 -13.40 -7.31 -22.92
CA THR A 267 -12.10 -7.02 -22.32
C THR A 267 -11.22 -6.16 -23.23
N ASP A 268 -11.31 -6.35 -24.55
CA ASP A 268 -10.57 -5.53 -25.52
C ASP A 268 -11.04 -4.07 -25.53
N GLN A 269 -12.34 -3.82 -25.32
CA GLN A 269 -12.85 -2.45 -25.14
C GLN A 269 -12.31 -1.82 -23.86
N VAL A 270 -12.24 -2.57 -22.75
CA VAL A 270 -11.65 -2.06 -21.51
C VAL A 270 -10.17 -1.77 -21.69
N ARG A 271 -9.41 -2.68 -22.32
CA ARG A 271 -7.98 -2.48 -22.60
C ARG A 271 -7.71 -1.25 -23.45
N ALA A 272 -8.54 -0.99 -24.47
CA ALA A 272 -8.41 0.23 -25.26
C ALA A 272 -8.52 1.50 -24.39
N VAL A 273 -9.46 1.53 -23.43
CA VAL A 273 -9.58 2.66 -22.50
C VAL A 273 -8.39 2.71 -21.53
N VAL A 274 -7.88 1.56 -21.06
CA VAL A 274 -6.66 1.50 -20.23
C VAL A 274 -5.46 2.08 -21.00
N ASP A 275 -5.27 1.69 -22.26
CA ASP A 275 -4.19 2.17 -23.11
C ASP A 275 -4.28 3.69 -23.34
N ASP A 276 -5.49 4.20 -23.60
CA ASP A 276 -5.74 5.64 -23.78
C ASP A 276 -5.46 6.47 -22.50
N ASN A 277 -5.55 5.83 -21.33
CA ASN A 277 -5.26 6.44 -20.01
C ASN A 277 -3.89 6.00 -19.45
N THR A 278 -3.05 5.38 -20.25
CA THR A 278 -1.69 4.98 -19.86
C THR A 278 -0.70 6.09 -20.23
N SER A 279 -0.04 6.63 -19.21
CA SER A 279 1.09 7.53 -19.38
C SER A 279 2.38 6.73 -19.59
N GLY A 280 3.13 7.10 -20.63
CA GLY A 280 4.46 6.54 -20.89
C GLY A 280 5.54 7.10 -19.96
N ARG A 281 6.77 6.61 -20.13
CA ARG A 281 7.94 7.12 -19.39
C ARG A 281 8.22 8.58 -19.73
N GLY A 282 8.55 9.38 -18.72
CA GLY A 282 9.01 10.76 -18.92
C GLY A 282 10.27 10.80 -19.78
N LEU A 283 10.26 11.60 -20.84
CA LEU A 283 11.35 11.67 -21.84
C LEU A 283 11.73 10.29 -22.45
N GLY A 284 10.88 9.27 -22.32
CA GLY A 284 11.13 7.90 -22.78
C GLY A 284 11.96 7.00 -21.85
N PHE A 285 12.52 7.51 -20.75
CA PHE A 285 13.39 6.73 -19.85
C PHE A 285 13.23 7.01 -18.35
N LEU A 286 12.58 8.11 -17.96
CA LEU A 286 12.35 8.46 -16.56
C LEU A 286 11.03 7.88 -16.05
N GLY A 287 11.08 7.24 -14.89
CA GLY A 287 9.91 6.62 -14.28
C GLY A 287 9.42 5.38 -15.03
N GLU A 288 8.22 4.93 -14.70
CA GLU A 288 7.59 3.73 -15.25
C GLU A 288 6.27 4.11 -15.95
N PRO A 289 5.78 3.30 -16.89
CA PRO A 289 4.43 3.48 -17.41
C PRO A 289 3.40 3.35 -16.29
N THR A 290 2.42 4.24 -16.27
CA THR A 290 1.40 4.31 -15.21
C THR A 290 0.02 4.57 -15.79
N VAL A 291 -1.00 4.10 -15.07
CA VAL A 291 -2.41 4.32 -15.41
C VAL A 291 -3.05 5.13 -14.29
N ASN A 292 -3.66 6.26 -14.61
CA ASN A 292 -4.38 7.07 -13.63
C ASN A 292 -5.76 6.47 -13.37
N VAL A 293 -6.01 6.03 -12.14
CA VAL A 293 -7.23 5.28 -11.79
C VAL A 293 -8.48 6.15 -11.84
N LEU A 294 -8.40 7.41 -11.40
CA LEU A 294 -9.55 8.32 -11.43
C LEU A 294 -9.94 8.64 -12.86
N GLU A 295 -8.97 9.04 -13.69
CA GLU A 295 -9.21 9.37 -15.09
C GLU A 295 -9.74 8.16 -15.87
N LEU A 296 -9.17 6.97 -15.64
CA LEU A 296 -9.64 5.72 -16.23
C LEU A 296 -11.10 5.42 -15.84
N ASN A 297 -11.45 5.51 -14.56
CA ASN A 297 -12.81 5.25 -14.09
C ASN A 297 -13.82 6.27 -14.65
N VAL A 298 -13.44 7.55 -14.74
CA VAL A 298 -14.27 8.59 -15.37
C VAL A 298 -14.44 8.34 -16.87
N ALA A 299 -13.37 7.96 -17.58
CA ALA A 299 -13.44 7.64 -19.00
C ALA A 299 -14.36 6.45 -19.28
N LEU A 300 -14.31 5.42 -18.43
CA LEU A 300 -15.21 4.27 -18.51
C LEU A 300 -16.67 4.65 -18.24
N ASP A 301 -16.94 5.52 -17.27
CA ASP A 301 -18.30 5.99 -16.99
C ASP A 301 -18.88 6.84 -18.14
N GLN A 302 -18.03 7.60 -18.85
CA GLN A 302 -18.46 8.40 -20.01
C GLN A 302 -18.70 7.54 -21.26
N GLN A 303 -17.82 6.58 -21.56
CA GLN A 303 -17.89 5.77 -22.77
C GLN A 303 -18.83 4.56 -22.62
N TYR A 304 -18.81 3.92 -21.45
CA TYR A 304 -19.53 2.69 -21.13
C TYR A 304 -20.25 2.81 -19.78
N PRO A 305 -21.26 3.70 -19.70
CA PRO A 305 -22.01 3.92 -18.47
C PRO A 305 -22.70 2.63 -18.03
N VAL A 306 -22.59 2.29 -16.75
CA VAL A 306 -23.32 1.16 -16.16
C VAL A 306 -24.81 1.52 -16.15
N ARG A 307 -25.62 0.70 -16.83
CA ARG A 307 -27.07 0.81 -16.73
C ARG A 307 -27.49 0.24 -15.39
N GLY A 308 -27.73 1.13 -14.41
CA GLY A 308 -28.47 0.80 -13.20
C GLY A 308 -29.95 0.59 -13.50
#